data_AF-A0A3E0E4G5-F1
#
_entry.id   AF-A0A3E0E4G5-F1
#
_cell.length_a   1.000
_cell.length_b   1.000
_cell.length_c   1.000
_cell.angle_alpha   90.00
_cell.angle_beta   90.00
_cell.angle_gamma   90.00
#
_symmetry.space_group_name_H-M   'P 1'
#
loop_
_entity.id
_entity.type
_entity.pdbx_description
1 polymer ?
#
loop_
_entity_poly.entity_id
_entity_poly.type
_entity_poly.pdbx_seq_one_letter_code
_entity_poly.pdbx_strand_id
1 'polypeptide(L)'
;MKYTVLFTIAILLISSCASDKFSMQLTGQEMIEKSIAFHDPKGSWKDLKATFILEDSLPAPRSSRSYSFTLDNSQSIMSYSIDGISYIVHHDSLQVEMGEITLDRALRSRNYYTFLWGLPMKLQDPGTKIESMVTMEELNGSEYHVVRVPYEKDIWYFYLEPETYRMAAYKFYQDEPNQTGEMIYLEGIAEFEGMKIPANRSWYRTEKSEFLGTDKLIRIQPLSN
;
A
#
# COMPACT_ATOMS: atom_id res chain seq x y z
N MET A 1 -6.48 -58.48 -65.12
CA MET A 1 -6.61 -57.04 -64.84
C MET A 1 -7.63 -56.90 -63.72
N LYS A 2 -7.20 -56.62 -62.46
CA LYS A 2 -6.99 -55.27 -61.90
C LYS A 2 -8.36 -54.59 -61.60
N TYR A 3 -8.79 -54.23 -60.39
CA TYR A 3 -8.21 -54.13 -59.05
C TYR A 3 -9.30 -54.20 -57.96
N THR A 4 -8.97 -54.80 -56.83
CA THR A 4 -9.68 -54.72 -55.54
C THR A 4 -9.44 -53.33 -54.93
N VAL A 5 -10.49 -52.62 -54.50
CA VAL A 5 -10.35 -51.38 -53.71
C VAL A 5 -10.80 -51.69 -52.28
N LEU A 6 -9.81 -51.86 -51.40
CA LEU A 6 -9.96 -52.00 -49.96
C LEU A 6 -10.01 -50.60 -49.35
N PHE A 7 -11.09 -50.25 -48.67
CA PHE A 7 -11.26 -48.94 -48.02
C PHE A 7 -10.72 -49.02 -46.58
N THR A 8 -9.49 -48.57 -46.37
CA THR A 8 -8.85 -48.54 -45.06
C THR A 8 -9.23 -47.24 -44.34
N ILE A 9 -10.12 -47.32 -43.36
CA ILE A 9 -10.45 -46.19 -42.47
C ILE A 9 -9.34 -46.09 -41.42
N ALA A 10 -8.47 -45.10 -41.56
CA ALA A 10 -7.47 -44.75 -40.56
C ALA A 10 -8.12 -43.90 -39.46
N ILE A 11 -8.33 -44.49 -38.29
CA ILE A 11 -8.77 -43.79 -37.08
C ILE A 11 -7.56 -43.03 -36.52
N LEU A 12 -7.53 -41.71 -36.70
CA LEU A 12 -6.60 -40.80 -36.07
C LEU A 12 -6.98 -40.63 -34.59
N LEU A 13 -6.26 -41.32 -33.70
CA LEU A 13 -6.22 -41.05 -32.27
C LEU A 13 -5.55 -39.69 -32.05
N ILE A 14 -6.36 -38.64 -31.94
CA ILE A 14 -5.90 -37.32 -31.49
C ILE A 14 -5.67 -37.44 -29.99
N SER A 15 -4.44 -37.79 -29.61
CA SER A 15 -3.97 -37.80 -28.23
C SER A 15 -4.06 -36.36 -27.70
N SER A 16 -5.06 -36.08 -26.90
CA SER A 16 -5.23 -34.80 -26.22
C SER A 16 -4.15 -34.70 -25.14
N CYS A 17 -3.01 -34.09 -25.49
CA CYS A 17 -2.06 -33.60 -24.50
C CYS A 17 -2.78 -32.54 -23.66
N ALA A 18 -3.36 -32.96 -22.53
CA ALA A 18 -3.68 -32.06 -21.44
C ALA A 18 -2.34 -31.47 -20.98
N SER A 19 -2.06 -30.26 -21.45
CA SER A 19 -1.01 -29.44 -20.88
C SER A 19 -1.53 -29.03 -19.51
N ASP A 20 -1.04 -29.67 -18.46
CA ASP A 20 -1.15 -29.15 -17.11
C ASP A 20 -0.57 -27.74 -17.16
N LYS A 21 -1.46 -26.74 -17.16
CA LYS A 21 -1.07 -25.35 -16.99
C LYS A 21 -0.49 -25.28 -15.59
N PHE A 22 0.83 -25.36 -15.47
CA PHE A 22 1.53 -24.83 -14.30
C PHE A 22 1.12 -23.36 -14.22
N SER A 23 0.13 -23.03 -13.39
CA SER A 23 -0.13 -21.66 -13.02
C SER A 23 1.06 -21.25 -12.16
N MET A 24 2.01 -20.54 -12.75
CA MET A 24 3.10 -19.95 -12.01
C MET A 24 2.47 -18.96 -11.03
N GLN A 25 2.51 -19.29 -9.74
CA GLN A 25 2.00 -18.41 -8.70
C GLN A 25 2.87 -17.16 -8.71
N LEU A 26 2.23 -15.99 -8.77
CA LEU A 26 2.94 -14.72 -8.77
C LEU A 26 3.79 -14.60 -7.51
N THR A 27 5.02 -14.12 -7.69
CA THR A 27 5.91 -13.79 -6.58
C THR A 27 5.41 -12.56 -5.83
N GLY A 28 5.88 -12.35 -4.59
CA GLY A 28 5.57 -11.14 -3.82
C GLY A 28 5.95 -9.86 -4.57
N GLN A 29 7.08 -9.86 -5.29
CA GLN A 29 7.50 -8.73 -6.12
C GLN A 29 6.48 -8.42 -7.23
N GLU A 30 6.06 -9.43 -7.99
CA GLU A 30 5.07 -9.28 -9.06
C GLU A 30 3.69 -8.85 -8.51
N MET A 31 3.33 -9.31 -7.32
CA MET A 31 2.10 -8.88 -6.62
C MET A 31 2.14 -7.40 -6.27
N ILE A 32 3.24 -6.92 -5.68
CA ILE A 32 3.42 -5.50 -5.36
C ILE A 32 3.41 -4.65 -6.64
N GLU A 33 4.07 -5.09 -7.71
CA GLU A 33 4.07 -4.39 -9.00
C GLU A 33 2.66 -4.25 -9.58
N LYS A 34 1.84 -5.29 -9.48
CA LYS A 34 0.42 -5.23 -9.89
C LYS A 34 -0.39 -4.27 -9.02
N SER A 35 -0.14 -4.23 -7.71
CA SER A 35 -0.79 -3.26 -6.82
C SER A 35 -0.39 -1.83 -7.16
N ILE A 36 0.90 -1.58 -7.41
CA ILE A 36 1.39 -0.29 -7.87
C ILE A 36 0.74 0.11 -9.20
N ALA A 37 0.60 -0.81 -10.15
CA ALA A 37 -0.11 -0.53 -11.41
C ALA A 37 -1.59 -0.16 -11.21
N PHE A 38 -2.26 -0.72 -10.19
CA PHE A 38 -3.62 -0.31 -9.82
C PHE A 38 -3.67 1.11 -9.24
N HIS A 39 -2.75 1.41 -8.32
CA HIS A 39 -2.72 2.64 -7.53
C HIS A 39 -2.07 3.84 -8.25
N ASP A 40 -1.05 3.62 -9.06
CA ASP A 40 -0.30 4.64 -9.80
C ASP A 40 0.13 4.12 -11.18
N PRO A 41 -0.81 3.99 -12.15
CA PRO A 41 -0.52 3.43 -13.46
C PRO A 41 0.45 4.27 -14.31
N LYS A 42 0.69 5.53 -13.91
CA LYS A 42 1.58 6.47 -14.63
C LYS A 42 2.92 6.67 -13.95
N GLY A 43 3.14 6.10 -12.76
CA GLY A 43 4.35 6.34 -11.97
C GLY A 43 4.50 7.79 -11.51
N SER A 44 3.38 8.47 -11.26
CA SER A 44 3.33 9.88 -10.88
C SER A 44 3.78 10.14 -9.45
N TRP A 45 3.80 9.12 -8.57
CA TRP A 45 4.18 9.26 -7.17
C TRP A 45 5.54 9.95 -6.95
N LYS A 46 6.55 9.59 -7.76
CA LYS A 46 7.92 10.14 -7.63
C LYS A 46 8.00 11.65 -7.86
N ASP A 47 7.07 12.21 -8.63
CA ASP A 47 7.03 13.63 -8.99
C ASP A 47 5.86 14.37 -8.31
N LEU A 48 5.16 13.71 -7.37
CA LEU A 48 3.97 14.25 -6.71
C LEU A 48 4.25 15.59 -6.03
N LYS A 49 3.35 16.56 -6.28
CA LYS A 49 3.30 17.88 -5.63
C LYS A 49 1.89 18.18 -5.14
N ALA A 50 1.60 17.82 -3.89
CA ALA A 50 0.24 17.92 -3.37
C ALA A 50 0.18 18.19 -1.88
N THR A 51 -0.90 18.86 -1.47
CA THR A 51 -1.31 18.99 -0.07
C THR A 51 -2.45 18.02 0.21
N PHE A 52 -2.26 17.18 1.22
CA PHE A 52 -3.26 16.29 1.80
C PHE A 52 -3.87 16.99 3.01
N ILE A 53 -5.20 17.03 3.05
CA ILE A 53 -5.95 17.61 4.16
C ILE A 53 -6.71 16.48 4.84
N LEU A 54 -6.51 16.34 6.14
CA LEU A 54 -6.95 15.19 6.92
C LEU A 54 -7.74 15.63 8.15
N GLU A 55 -8.56 14.70 8.61
CA GLU A 55 -9.17 14.71 9.93
C GLU A 55 -8.95 13.35 10.58
N ASP A 56 -8.49 13.31 11.83
CA ASP A 56 -8.47 12.06 12.59
C ASP A 56 -9.80 11.79 13.30
N SER A 57 -10.12 10.51 13.49
CA SER A 57 -11.22 10.05 14.32
C SER A 57 -10.64 9.19 15.43
N LEU A 58 -10.66 9.68 16.66
CA LEU A 58 -10.01 9.03 17.79
C LEU A 58 -11.05 8.51 18.80
N PRO A 59 -10.78 7.38 19.48
CA PRO A 59 -11.54 6.95 20.64
C PRO A 59 -11.70 8.06 21.69
N ALA A 60 -12.92 8.20 22.20
CA ALA A 60 -13.23 9.12 23.30
C ALA A 60 -12.31 8.84 24.52
N PRO A 61 -11.92 9.88 25.29
CA PRO A 61 -12.38 11.26 25.24
C PRO A 61 -11.57 12.16 24.29
N ARG A 62 -10.71 11.61 23.43
CA ARG A 62 -9.87 12.41 22.55
C ARG A 62 -10.73 13.10 21.48
N SER A 63 -10.50 14.40 21.29
CA SER A 63 -11.14 15.16 20.22
C SER A 63 -10.43 14.90 18.90
N SER A 64 -11.21 14.86 17.82
CA SER A 64 -10.71 14.87 16.45
C SER A 64 -9.90 16.12 16.15
N ARG A 65 -8.89 15.99 15.29
CA ARG A 65 -7.98 17.05 14.88
C ARG A 65 -7.94 17.10 13.36
N SER A 66 -7.99 18.31 12.83
CA SER A 66 -7.71 18.58 11.43
C SER A 66 -6.25 18.98 11.27
N TYR A 67 -5.61 18.44 10.25
CA TYR A 67 -4.22 18.73 9.93
C TYR A 67 -3.99 18.57 8.43
N SER A 68 -2.87 19.09 7.95
CA SER A 68 -2.45 18.92 6.57
C SER A 68 -0.98 18.64 6.48
N PHE A 69 -0.60 17.87 5.47
CA PHE A 69 0.79 17.78 5.05
C PHE A 69 0.89 17.95 3.55
N THR A 70 2.01 18.52 3.12
CA THR A 70 2.36 18.72 1.72
C THR A 70 3.54 17.84 1.39
N LEU A 71 3.54 17.26 0.20
CA LEU A 71 4.68 16.53 -0.37
C LEU A 71 5.09 17.22 -1.67
N ASP A 72 6.37 17.56 -1.80
CA ASP A 72 7.06 17.70 -3.09
C ASP A 72 8.11 16.59 -3.16
N ASN A 73 7.71 15.45 -3.73
CA ASN A 73 8.57 14.28 -3.80
C ASN A 73 9.79 14.50 -4.70
N SER A 74 9.68 15.40 -5.70
CA SER A 74 10.78 15.74 -6.60
C SER A 74 11.92 16.49 -5.91
N GLN A 75 11.61 17.17 -4.80
CA GLN A 75 12.57 17.96 -4.02
C GLN A 75 12.80 17.40 -2.61
N SER A 76 12.17 16.27 -2.26
CA SER A 76 12.23 15.72 -0.90
C SER A 76 11.79 16.75 0.16
N ILE A 77 10.70 17.47 -0.12
CA ILE A 77 10.10 18.43 0.79
C ILE A 77 8.83 17.85 1.38
N MET A 78 8.69 17.98 2.69
CA MET A 78 7.44 17.76 3.40
C MET A 78 7.14 18.97 4.28
N SER A 79 5.97 19.57 4.11
CA SER A 79 5.44 20.56 5.06
C SER A 79 4.34 19.93 5.88
N TYR A 80 4.25 20.26 7.16
CA TYR A 80 3.21 19.76 8.05
C TYR A 80 2.61 20.91 8.84
N SER A 81 1.28 20.92 8.97
CA SER A 81 0.55 21.92 9.72
C SER A 81 -0.59 21.27 10.52
N ILE A 82 -0.64 21.57 11.80
CA ILE A 82 -1.75 21.27 12.72
C ILE A 82 -1.89 22.48 13.66
N ASP A 83 -3.01 22.62 14.35
CA ASP A 83 -3.23 23.72 15.28
C ASP A 83 -2.03 23.94 16.23
N GLY A 84 -1.44 25.14 16.16
CA GLY A 84 -0.27 25.56 16.94
C GLY A 84 1.10 25.07 16.48
N ILE A 85 1.22 24.23 15.44
CA ILE A 85 2.51 23.71 14.94
C ILE A 85 2.54 23.70 13.41
N SER A 86 3.54 24.37 12.82
CA SER A 86 3.84 24.30 11.39
C SER A 86 5.34 24.21 11.15
N TYR A 87 5.76 23.32 10.26
CA TYR A 87 7.17 23.17 9.89
C TYR A 87 7.35 22.58 8.50
N ILE A 88 8.55 22.77 7.96
CA ILE A 88 9.01 22.22 6.69
C ILE A 88 10.25 21.38 6.95
N VAL A 89 10.25 20.18 6.40
CA VAL A 89 11.42 19.32 6.28
C VAL A 89 11.85 19.32 4.81
N HIS A 90 13.07 19.76 4.53
CA HIS A 90 13.67 19.70 3.19
C HIS A 90 14.95 18.87 3.27
N HIS A 91 14.94 17.71 2.61
CA HIS A 91 15.91 16.65 2.89
C HIS A 91 15.94 16.40 4.40
N ASP A 92 17.11 16.47 5.05
CA ASP A 92 17.25 16.26 6.50
C ASP A 92 17.38 17.57 7.30
N SER A 93 16.92 18.69 6.74
CA SER A 93 16.89 20.00 7.40
C SER A 93 15.47 20.36 7.86
N LEU A 94 15.37 20.99 9.03
CA LEU A 94 14.10 21.46 9.61
C LEU A 94 14.05 22.99 9.61
N GLN A 95 12.95 23.53 9.08
CA GLN A 95 12.52 24.89 9.28
C GLN A 95 11.21 24.91 10.07
N VAL A 96 11.21 25.54 11.23
CA VAL A 96 10.00 25.70 12.04
C VAL A 96 9.34 27.04 11.71
N GLU A 97 8.07 27.01 11.34
CA GLU A 97 7.29 28.21 11.05
C GLU A 97 6.45 28.64 12.25
N MET A 98 5.95 27.68 13.03
CA MET A 98 5.14 27.92 14.22
C MET A 98 5.30 26.76 15.23
N GLY A 99 5.29 27.10 16.52
CA GLY A 99 5.33 26.13 17.61
C GLY A 99 6.74 25.59 17.88
N GLU A 100 6.80 24.47 18.61
CA GLU A 100 8.04 23.80 18.99
C GLU A 100 8.07 22.36 18.46
N ILE A 101 9.09 22.03 17.68
CA ILE A 101 9.33 20.69 17.14
C ILE A 101 10.83 20.45 17.01
N THR A 102 11.28 19.25 17.36
CA THR A 102 12.68 18.85 17.17
C THR A 102 12.89 18.28 15.77
N LEU A 103 14.13 18.38 15.26
CA LEU A 103 14.51 17.79 13.98
C LEU A 103 14.14 16.30 13.91
N ASP A 104 14.51 15.51 14.92
CA ASP A 104 14.21 14.08 14.95
C ASP A 104 12.71 13.78 14.85
N ARG A 105 11.87 14.58 15.52
CA ARG A 105 10.41 14.39 15.47
C ARG A 105 9.86 14.78 14.11
N ALA A 106 10.36 15.85 13.50
CA ALA A 106 9.99 16.27 12.16
C ALA A 106 10.40 15.25 11.09
N LEU A 107 11.62 14.69 11.18
CA LEU A 107 12.09 13.63 10.27
C LEU A 107 11.27 12.35 10.39
N ARG A 108 10.93 11.94 11.62
CA ARG A 108 10.03 10.79 11.83
C ARG A 108 8.65 11.04 11.21
N SER A 109 8.11 12.25 11.39
CA SER A 109 6.84 12.65 10.79
C SER A 109 6.89 12.59 9.27
N ARG A 110 7.94 13.15 8.64
CA ARG A 110 8.16 13.06 7.18
C ARG A 110 8.15 11.61 6.72
N ASN A 111 8.99 10.78 7.33
CA ASN A 111 9.11 9.37 6.96
C ASN A 111 7.78 8.63 7.11
N TYR A 112 7.05 8.90 8.21
CA TYR A 112 5.74 8.30 8.47
C TYR A 112 4.70 8.67 7.41
N TYR A 113 4.47 9.96 7.16
CA TYR A 113 3.44 10.40 6.21
C TYR A 113 3.81 10.04 4.78
N THR A 114 5.06 10.24 4.36
CA THR A 114 5.52 9.87 3.01
C THR A 114 5.43 8.37 2.79
N PHE A 115 5.73 7.53 3.81
CA PHE A 115 5.62 6.08 3.68
C PHE A 115 4.14 5.66 3.55
N LEU A 116 3.30 5.97 4.53
CA LEU A 116 1.92 5.47 4.60
C LEU A 116 1.02 5.96 3.46
N TRP A 117 1.19 7.22 3.04
CA TRP A 117 0.41 7.81 1.96
C TRP A 117 0.98 7.52 0.58
N GLY A 118 2.19 6.96 0.53
CA GLY A 118 2.81 6.47 -0.70
C GLY A 118 2.72 4.97 -0.92
N LEU A 119 2.12 4.20 -0.01
CA LEU A 119 1.87 2.77 -0.24
C LEU A 119 0.84 2.60 -1.40
N PRO A 120 1.03 1.61 -2.29
CA PRO A 120 2.13 0.65 -2.36
C PRO A 120 3.44 1.13 -3.00
N MET A 121 3.49 2.28 -3.65
CA MET A 121 4.64 2.76 -4.43
C MET A 121 5.94 2.78 -3.61
N LYS A 122 5.86 3.08 -2.32
CA LYS A 122 7.00 3.07 -1.39
C LYS A 122 7.65 1.70 -1.17
N LEU A 123 7.00 0.61 -1.58
CA LEU A 123 7.58 -0.74 -1.52
C LEU A 123 8.61 -1.01 -2.62
N GLN A 124 8.78 -0.08 -3.57
CA GLN A 124 9.89 -0.07 -4.54
C GLN A 124 11.13 0.68 -4.04
N ASP A 125 11.06 1.30 -2.86
CA ASP A 125 12.21 2.02 -2.31
C ASP A 125 13.41 1.07 -2.12
N PRO A 126 14.64 1.56 -2.39
CA PRO A 126 15.85 0.79 -2.15
C PRO A 126 15.92 0.27 -0.71
N GLY A 127 16.25 -1.02 -0.56
CA GLY A 127 16.33 -1.68 0.73
C GLY A 127 15.05 -2.39 1.17
N THR A 128 13.94 -2.23 0.46
CA THR A 128 12.73 -3.03 0.69
C THR A 128 12.97 -4.48 0.25
N LYS A 129 12.84 -5.42 1.18
CA LYS A 129 13.00 -6.86 0.92
C LYS A 129 11.61 -7.50 0.86
N ILE A 130 11.12 -7.75 -0.35
CA ILE A 130 9.84 -8.44 -0.55
C ILE A 130 10.09 -9.94 -0.61
N GLU A 131 9.42 -10.70 0.24
CA GLU A 131 9.53 -12.17 0.20
C GLU A 131 8.85 -12.72 -1.06
N SER A 132 9.45 -13.74 -1.68
CA SER A 132 8.93 -14.31 -2.92
C SER A 132 7.62 -15.06 -2.73
N MET A 133 7.43 -15.68 -1.57
CA MET A 133 6.25 -16.47 -1.24
C MET A 133 5.05 -15.56 -0.96
N VAL A 134 3.93 -15.85 -1.61
CA VAL A 134 2.64 -15.18 -1.39
C VAL A 134 1.68 -16.17 -0.76
N THR A 135 1.05 -15.78 0.34
CA THR A 135 0.03 -16.59 1.02
C THR A 135 -1.38 -16.08 0.70
N MET A 136 -2.37 -16.92 1.00
CA MET A 136 -3.77 -16.51 1.03
C MET A 136 -4.22 -16.42 2.48
N GLU A 137 -4.83 -15.31 2.86
CA GLU A 137 -5.45 -15.14 4.17
C GLU A 137 -6.87 -14.59 4.02
N GLU A 138 -7.76 -15.02 4.90
CA GLU A 138 -9.10 -14.45 5.02
C GLU A 138 -9.07 -13.26 5.98
N LEU A 139 -9.67 -12.15 5.57
CA LEU A 139 -9.87 -10.96 6.39
C LEU A 139 -11.32 -10.50 6.24
N ASN A 140 -12.08 -10.52 7.34
CA ASN A 140 -13.50 -10.16 7.37
C ASN A 140 -14.37 -10.91 6.32
N GLY A 141 -14.12 -12.21 6.12
CA GLY A 141 -14.90 -13.04 5.19
C GLY A 141 -14.53 -12.86 3.71
N SER A 142 -13.42 -12.19 3.39
CA SER A 142 -12.87 -12.07 2.03
C SER A 142 -11.44 -12.58 1.98
N GLU A 143 -11.07 -13.25 0.89
CA GLU A 143 -9.71 -13.77 0.68
C GLU A 143 -8.80 -12.73 0.05
N TYR A 144 -7.54 -12.70 0.47
CA TYR A 144 -6.52 -11.77 -0.03
C TYR A 144 -5.21 -12.48 -0.30
N HIS A 145 -4.49 -12.00 -1.33
CA HIS A 145 -3.08 -12.27 -1.47
C HIS A 145 -2.30 -11.48 -0.42
N VAL A 146 -1.45 -12.15 0.34
CA VAL A 146 -0.65 -11.52 1.39
C VAL A 146 0.83 -11.57 1.04
N VAL A 147 1.44 -10.39 0.99
CA VAL A 147 2.87 -10.21 0.74
C VAL A 147 3.57 -9.79 2.03
N ARG A 148 4.58 -10.56 2.45
CA ARG A 148 5.38 -10.29 3.65
C ARG A 148 6.65 -9.51 3.30
N VAL A 149 6.93 -8.48 4.09
CA VAL A 149 8.07 -7.56 3.91
C VAL A 149 8.75 -7.33 5.27
N PRO A 150 9.84 -8.04 5.58
CA PRO A 150 10.59 -7.83 6.81
C PRO A 150 11.48 -6.58 6.71
N TYR A 151 11.19 -5.57 7.55
CA TYR A 151 12.10 -4.47 7.83
C TYR A 151 12.94 -4.77 9.09
N GLU A 152 13.90 -3.90 9.41
CA GLU A 152 14.80 -4.11 10.55
C GLU A 152 14.07 -4.11 11.90
N LYS A 153 13.05 -3.26 12.05
CA LYS A 153 12.31 -3.10 13.31
C LYS A 153 11.00 -3.89 13.35
N ASP A 154 10.29 -3.90 12.23
CA ASP A 154 8.92 -4.40 12.15
C ASP A 154 8.76 -5.29 10.92
N ILE A 155 7.81 -6.20 10.96
CA ILE A 155 7.50 -7.10 9.86
C ILE A 155 6.11 -6.79 9.32
N TRP A 156 6.06 -6.41 8.04
CA TRP A 156 4.85 -5.92 7.39
C TRP A 156 4.21 -7.00 6.53
N TYR A 157 2.89 -6.96 6.44
CA TYR A 157 2.07 -7.82 5.60
C TYR A 157 1.07 -6.96 4.85
N PHE A 158 1.04 -7.07 3.53
CA PHE A 158 0.16 -6.29 2.65
C PHE A 158 -0.91 -7.19 2.05
N TYR A 159 -2.18 -6.83 2.23
CA TYR A 159 -3.34 -7.58 1.77
C TYR A 159 -3.84 -6.98 0.46
N LEU A 160 -3.76 -7.76 -0.62
CA LEU A 160 -4.12 -7.36 -1.97
C LEU A 160 -5.33 -8.16 -2.45
N GLU A 161 -6.30 -7.47 -3.06
CA GLU A 161 -7.47 -8.11 -3.67
C GLU A 161 -7.03 -9.08 -4.78
N PRO A 162 -7.60 -10.31 -4.86
CA PRO A 162 -7.17 -11.32 -5.83
C PRO A 162 -7.30 -10.89 -7.29
N GLU A 163 -8.34 -10.13 -7.63
CA GLU A 163 -8.66 -9.76 -9.01
C GLU A 163 -8.06 -8.42 -9.42
N THR A 164 -8.12 -7.42 -8.53
CA THR A 164 -7.76 -6.03 -8.85
C THR A 164 -6.35 -5.67 -8.40
N TYR A 165 -5.79 -6.43 -7.46
CA TYR A 165 -4.55 -6.14 -6.74
C TYR A 165 -4.58 -4.82 -5.96
N ARG A 166 -5.76 -4.23 -5.74
CA ARG A 166 -5.93 -3.10 -4.82
C ARG A 166 -5.42 -3.50 -3.44
N MET A 167 -4.61 -2.66 -2.83
CA MET A 167 -4.26 -2.82 -1.42
C MET A 167 -5.48 -2.49 -0.56
N ALA A 168 -6.00 -3.51 0.12
CA ALA A 168 -7.21 -3.41 0.95
C ALA A 168 -6.90 -3.24 2.45
N ALA A 169 -5.75 -3.75 2.88
CA ALA A 169 -5.27 -3.61 4.24
C ALA A 169 -3.75 -3.84 4.31
N TYR A 170 -3.17 -3.50 5.45
CA TYR A 170 -1.86 -3.98 5.85
C TYR A 170 -1.78 -4.11 7.36
N LYS A 171 -0.90 -4.98 7.84
CA LYS A 171 -0.52 -5.04 9.25
C LYS A 171 0.99 -4.99 9.38
N PHE A 172 1.46 -4.57 10.53
CA PHE A 172 2.84 -4.78 10.92
C PHE A 172 2.92 -5.29 12.35
N TYR A 173 3.88 -6.18 12.58
CA TYR A 173 4.22 -6.68 13.91
C TYR A 173 5.54 -6.10 14.36
N GLN A 174 5.53 -5.52 15.56
CA GLN A 174 6.73 -5.16 16.33
C GLN A 174 7.32 -6.40 17.02
N ASP A 175 6.46 -7.38 17.32
CA ASP A 175 6.81 -8.70 17.84
C ASP A 175 5.92 -9.75 17.16
N GLU A 176 6.41 -10.26 16.03
CA GLU A 176 5.70 -11.21 15.16
C GLU A 176 5.34 -12.54 15.87
N PRO A 177 6.24 -13.18 16.66
CA PRO A 177 5.88 -14.37 17.43
C PRO A 177 4.68 -14.19 18.36
N ASN A 178 4.55 -13.03 18.99
CA ASN A 178 3.43 -12.71 19.87
C ASN A 178 2.28 -11.98 19.15
N GLN A 179 2.42 -11.78 17.83
CA GLN A 179 1.46 -11.05 16.99
C GLN A 179 1.11 -9.66 17.54
N THR A 180 2.10 -8.99 18.14
CA THR A 180 1.95 -7.67 18.75
C THR A 180 2.21 -6.59 17.71
N GLY A 181 1.25 -5.70 17.48
CA GLY A 181 1.31 -4.78 16.35
C GLY A 181 0.01 -4.07 16.04
N GLU A 182 -0.12 -3.63 14.79
CA GLU A 182 -1.28 -2.88 14.32
C GLU A 182 -1.75 -3.39 12.96
N MET A 183 -3.08 -3.48 12.80
CA MET A 183 -3.79 -3.78 11.55
C MET A 183 -4.47 -2.50 11.06
N ILE A 184 -4.32 -2.22 9.78
CA ILE A 184 -4.80 -1.01 9.14
C ILE A 184 -5.67 -1.39 7.95
N TYR A 185 -6.95 -1.04 8.03
CA TYR A 185 -7.93 -1.26 6.96
C TYR A 185 -8.03 -0.03 6.07
N LEU A 186 -8.06 -0.25 4.75
CA LEU A 186 -8.10 0.79 3.74
C LEU A 186 -9.47 0.88 3.08
N GLU A 187 -10.12 2.02 3.24
CA GLU A 187 -11.48 2.26 2.76
C GLU A 187 -11.54 3.52 1.88
N GLY A 188 -12.36 3.44 0.83
CA GLY A 188 -12.54 4.52 -0.13
C GLY A 188 -11.31 4.75 -1.01
N ILE A 189 -11.53 5.41 -2.15
CA ILE A 189 -10.48 5.83 -3.08
C ILE A 189 -10.68 7.30 -3.38
N ALA A 190 -9.63 8.09 -3.17
CA ALA A 190 -9.50 9.44 -3.70
C ALA A 190 -8.65 9.37 -4.97
N GLU A 191 -9.15 9.97 -6.06
CA GLU A 191 -8.38 10.11 -7.29
C GLU A 191 -7.67 11.45 -7.32
N PHE A 192 -6.37 11.43 -7.57
CA PHE A 192 -5.57 12.64 -7.73
C PHE A 192 -4.50 12.41 -8.80
N GLU A 193 -4.50 13.23 -9.85
CA GLU A 193 -3.56 13.14 -10.99
C GLU A 193 -3.49 11.74 -11.65
N GLY A 194 -4.57 10.97 -11.56
CA GLY A 194 -4.65 9.60 -12.10
C GLY A 194 -4.14 8.51 -11.15
N MET A 195 -3.67 8.87 -9.95
CA MET A 195 -3.43 7.93 -8.86
C MET A 195 -4.73 7.63 -8.11
N LYS A 196 -4.86 6.41 -7.61
CA LYS A 196 -5.92 5.95 -6.70
C LYS A 196 -5.36 5.82 -5.30
N ILE A 197 -5.66 6.76 -4.43
CA ILE A 197 -5.11 6.80 -3.07
C ILE A 197 -6.19 6.35 -2.09
N PRO A 198 -5.92 5.39 -1.18
CA PRO A 198 -6.86 5.04 -0.13
C PRO A 198 -7.26 6.26 0.70
N ALA A 199 -8.56 6.52 0.81
CA ALA A 199 -9.07 7.71 1.47
C ALA A 199 -8.98 7.61 2.99
N ASN A 200 -9.35 6.46 3.56
CA ASN A 200 -9.38 6.25 5.01
C ASN A 200 -8.45 5.10 5.42
N ARG A 201 -7.76 5.29 6.55
CA ARG A 201 -6.93 4.27 7.22
C ARG A 201 -7.46 4.08 8.63
N SER A 202 -8.10 2.93 8.91
CA SER A 202 -8.61 2.62 10.24
C SER A 202 -7.68 1.63 10.96
N TRP A 203 -7.18 2.04 12.12
CA TRP A 203 -6.12 1.39 12.86
C TRP A 203 -6.68 0.58 14.03
N TYR A 204 -6.17 -0.64 14.17
CA TYR A 204 -6.55 -1.57 15.23
C TYR A 204 -5.34 -2.28 15.81
N ARG A 205 -5.38 -2.61 17.10
CA ARG A 205 -4.43 -3.56 17.72
C ARG A 205 -4.65 -4.96 17.17
N THR A 206 -3.58 -5.67 16.83
CA THR A 206 -3.67 -7.05 16.32
C THR A 206 -4.02 -8.07 17.40
N GLU A 207 -3.61 -7.82 18.65
CA GLU A 207 -3.75 -8.72 19.78
C GLU A 207 -5.19 -8.77 20.32
N LYS A 208 -5.92 -7.65 20.21
CA LYS A 208 -7.24 -7.47 20.83
C LYS A 208 -8.28 -6.79 19.94
N SER A 209 -7.99 -6.53 18.66
CA SER A 209 -8.88 -5.79 17.75
C SER A 209 -9.38 -4.44 18.32
N GLU A 210 -8.56 -3.81 19.18
CA GLU A 210 -8.88 -2.53 19.80
C GLU A 210 -8.72 -1.41 18.77
N PHE A 211 -9.77 -0.60 18.57
CA PHE A 211 -9.74 0.54 17.66
C PHE A 211 -8.84 1.67 18.22
N LEU A 212 -7.86 2.11 17.42
CA LEU A 212 -6.88 3.13 17.80
C LEU A 212 -7.21 4.51 17.22
N GLY A 213 -7.83 4.52 16.04
CA GLY A 213 -8.27 5.72 15.34
C GLY A 213 -8.41 5.51 13.83
N THR A 214 -8.93 6.51 13.14
CA THR A 214 -8.98 6.55 11.67
C THR A 214 -8.35 7.84 11.17
N ASP A 215 -7.43 7.76 10.22
CA ASP A 215 -7.01 8.92 9.42
C ASP A 215 -7.95 9.04 8.23
N LYS A 216 -8.70 10.14 8.14
CA LYS A 216 -9.63 10.41 7.05
C LYS A 216 -9.07 11.47 6.11
N LEU A 217 -8.88 11.11 4.85
CA LEU A 217 -8.53 12.05 3.79
C LEU A 217 -9.77 12.86 3.42
N ILE A 218 -9.74 14.17 3.70
CA ILE A 218 -10.82 15.09 3.34
C ILE A 218 -10.69 15.51 1.88
N ARG A 219 -9.48 15.85 1.44
CA ARG A 219 -9.17 16.15 0.03
C ARG A 219 -7.67 16.17 -0.23
N ILE A 220 -7.31 16.05 -1.50
CA ILE A 220 -5.97 16.32 -2.03
C ILE A 220 -6.09 17.52 -2.97
N GLN A 221 -5.16 18.45 -2.87
CA GLN A 221 -5.09 19.62 -3.75
C GLN A 221 -3.68 19.79 -4.30
N PRO A 222 -3.51 20.30 -5.53
CA PRO A 222 -2.19 20.59 -6.08
C PRO A 222 -1.43 21.58 -5.20
N LEU A 223 -0.11 21.45 -5.15
CA LEU A 223 0.73 22.47 -4.54
C LEU A 223 0.48 23.80 -5.27
N SER A 224 0.00 24.81 -4.55
CA SER A 224 -0.18 26.14 -5.13
C SER A 224 1.21 26.76 -5.34
N ASN A 225 1.49 27.19 -6.58
CA ASN A 225 2.70 27.95 -6.92
C ASN A 225 2.73 29.31 -6.21
#